data_AF-A0ABD7S2C3-F1
#
_entry.id   AF-A0ABD7S2C3-F1
#
_cell.length_a   1.000
_cell.length_b   1.000
_cell.length_c   1.000
_cell.angle_alpha   90.00
_cell.angle_beta   90.00
_cell.angle_gamma   90.00
#
_symmetry.space_group_name_H-M   'P 1'
#
loop_
_entity.id
_entity.type
_entity.pdbx_description
1 polymer ?
#
loop_
_entity_poly.entity_id
_entity_poly.type
_entity_poly.pdbx_seq_one_letter_code
_entity_poly.pdbx_strand_id
1 'polypeptide(L)'
;LTNGVASGLAQVGTLAGGGTATLVKDPSAILDRAMEVIKPIDDQIQDMQRGGWMDKVAMLAVVVQYTVAELFILAAFAVLALTCMLTVIEFYLVSVLGLILVPWGISNHTAFLAEKAIGAVIAQGVKLMVLSFIMAVYGTVMATFTVPPAPEILVTYLAAVSAGV
;
A
#
# COMPACT_ATOMS: atom_id res chain seq x y z
N LEU A 1 19.92 -16.65 -9.07
CA LEU A 1 18.72 -16.93 -9.88
C LEU A 1 17.46 -16.33 -9.26
N THR A 2 17.18 -16.60 -7.99
CA THR A 2 16.03 -16.07 -7.24
C THR A 2 15.91 -14.55 -7.18
N ASN A 3 17.02 -13.83 -6.95
CA ASN A 3 17.02 -12.37 -6.95
C ASN A 3 16.64 -11.75 -8.31
N GLY A 4 17.07 -12.36 -9.42
CA GLY A 4 16.83 -11.86 -10.78
C GLY A 4 15.42 -12.12 -11.28
N VAL A 5 14.83 -13.27 -10.91
CA VAL A 5 13.44 -13.60 -11.25
C VAL A 5 12.48 -12.76 -10.40
N ALA A 6 12.73 -12.63 -9.10
CA ALA A 6 11.90 -11.77 -8.23
C ALA A 6 11.96 -10.29 -8.63
N SER A 7 13.15 -9.77 -8.99
CA SER A 7 13.27 -8.40 -9.50
C SER A 7 12.59 -8.25 -10.86
N GLY A 8 12.75 -9.23 -11.76
CA GLY A 8 12.16 -9.17 -13.10
C GLY A 8 10.63 -9.18 -13.07
N LEU A 9 10.01 -10.08 -12.31
CA LEU A 9 8.54 -10.12 -12.22
C LEU A 9 7.96 -8.93 -11.46
N ALA A 10 8.61 -8.45 -10.39
CA ALA A 10 8.19 -7.22 -9.71
C ALA A 10 8.33 -5.99 -10.61
N GLN A 11 9.36 -5.95 -11.46
CA GLN A 11 9.57 -4.87 -12.43
C GLN A 11 8.53 -4.91 -13.56
N VAL A 12 8.18 -6.09 -14.07
CA VAL A 12 7.14 -6.23 -15.09
C VAL A 12 5.77 -5.84 -14.55
N GLY A 13 5.42 -6.26 -13.33
CA GLY A 13 4.13 -5.89 -12.73
C GLY A 13 4.03 -4.39 -12.39
N THR A 14 5.12 -3.75 -11.99
CA THR A 14 5.14 -2.28 -11.78
C THR A 14 5.08 -1.49 -13.08
N LEU A 15 5.81 -1.90 -14.13
CA LEU A 15 5.69 -1.30 -15.46
C LEU A 15 4.28 -1.46 -16.04
N ALA A 16 3.67 -2.64 -15.89
CA ALA A 16 2.33 -2.93 -16.40
C ALA A 16 1.23 -2.12 -15.68
N GLY A 17 1.44 -1.78 -14.40
CA GLY A 17 0.54 -0.92 -13.63
C GLY A 17 0.82 0.58 -13.79
N GLY A 18 1.77 0.97 -14.64
CA GLY A 18 2.12 2.37 -14.92
C GLY A 18 2.97 3.07 -13.85
N GLY A 19 3.61 2.32 -12.94
CA GLY A 19 4.39 2.84 -11.81
C GLY A 19 5.90 2.54 -11.88
N THR A 20 6.68 3.19 -11.02
CA THR A 20 8.14 2.98 -10.89
C THR A 20 8.47 1.80 -9.96
N ALA A 21 9.41 0.94 -10.39
CA ALA A 21 9.65 -0.43 -9.91
C ALA A 21 10.17 -0.62 -8.46
N THR A 22 10.13 0.41 -7.61
CA THR A 22 10.81 0.41 -6.31
C THR A 22 9.91 0.02 -5.13
N LEU A 23 8.58 0.11 -5.26
CA LEU A 23 7.66 0.04 -4.12
C LEU A 23 7.52 -1.33 -3.44
N VAL A 24 7.88 -2.42 -4.12
CA VAL A 24 7.57 -3.79 -3.65
C VAL A 24 8.69 -4.38 -2.80
N LYS A 25 9.92 -3.89 -2.97
CA LYS A 25 11.08 -4.43 -2.25
C LYS A 25 11.39 -3.69 -0.96
N ASP A 26 11.02 -2.42 -0.87
CA ASP A 26 11.25 -1.60 0.30
C ASP A 26 9.91 -1.29 0.96
N PRO A 27 9.46 -2.11 1.95
CA PRO A 27 8.23 -1.83 2.69
C PRO A 27 8.28 -0.46 3.41
N SER A 28 9.47 0.12 3.62
CA SER A 28 9.65 1.50 4.09
C SER A 28 9.14 2.55 3.09
N ALA A 29 9.27 2.31 1.79
CA ALA A 29 8.77 3.23 0.76
C ALA A 29 7.24 3.33 0.75
N ILE A 30 6.55 2.27 1.20
CA ILE A 30 5.09 2.29 1.39
C ILE A 30 4.73 3.22 2.58
N LEU A 31 5.54 3.20 3.64
CA LEU A 31 5.35 4.07 4.81
C LEU A 31 5.67 5.54 4.48
N ASP A 32 6.71 5.79 3.69
CA ASP A 32 7.05 7.14 3.23
C ASP A 32 5.93 7.75 2.35
N ARG A 33 5.31 6.93 1.49
CA ARG A 33 4.13 7.35 0.71
C ARG A 33 2.90 7.59 1.57
N ALA A 34 2.72 6.84 2.65
CA ALA A 34 1.64 7.10 3.61
C ALA A 34 1.81 8.48 4.26
N MET A 35 3.03 8.83 4.68
CA MET A 35 3.33 10.15 5.25
C MET A 35 3.09 11.31 4.27
N GLU A 36 3.40 11.12 2.99
CA GLU A 36 3.12 12.10 1.93
C GLU A 36 1.62 12.34 1.72
N VAL A 37 0.81 11.27 1.80
CA VAL A 37 -0.67 11.34 1.67
C VAL A 37 -1.34 11.96 2.90
N ILE A 38 -0.75 11.82 4.07
CA ILE A 38 -1.27 12.36 5.34
C ILE A 38 -1.04 13.87 5.45
N LYS A 39 0.08 14.39 4.94
CA LYS A 39 0.46 15.80 5.02
C LYS A 39 -0.65 16.82 4.65
N PRO A 40 -1.42 16.66 3.55
CA PRO A 40 -2.51 17.60 3.25
C PRO A 40 -3.68 17.55 4.24
N ILE A 41 -3.89 16.44 4.95
CA ILE A 41 -4.92 16.33 6.00
C ILE A 41 -4.50 17.12 7.24
N ASP A 42 -3.23 17.00 7.66
CA ASP A 42 -2.69 17.75 8.80
C ASP A 42 -2.65 19.27 8.53
N ASP A 43 -2.24 19.69 7.33
CA ASP A 43 -2.28 21.11 6.93
C ASP A 43 -3.72 21.66 6.97
N GLN A 44 -4.73 20.89 6.54
CA GLN A 44 -6.14 21.31 6.63
C GLN A 44 -6.64 21.40 8.09
N ILE A 45 -6.19 20.51 8.98
CA ILE A 45 -6.50 20.58 10.41
C ILE A 45 -5.86 21.83 11.03
N GLN A 46 -4.60 22.14 10.71
CA GLN A 46 -3.89 23.29 11.26
C GLN A 46 -4.45 24.64 10.77
N ASP A 47 -4.90 24.72 9.52
CA ASP A 47 -5.49 25.95 8.98
C ASP A 47 -6.89 26.22 9.57
N MET A 48 -7.69 25.16 9.79
CA MET A 48 -8.96 25.27 10.55
C MET A 48 -8.73 25.61 12.03
N GLN A 49 -7.58 25.24 12.60
CA GLN A 49 -7.21 25.59 13.98
C GLN A 49 -6.67 27.02 14.15
N ARG A 50 -6.48 27.82 13.09
CA ARG A 50 -6.07 29.23 13.21
C ARG A 50 -7.19 30.21 13.61
N GLY A 51 -8.44 29.77 13.65
CA GLY A 51 -9.59 30.57 14.11
C GLY A 51 -9.65 30.77 15.63
N GLY A 52 -10.39 31.80 16.07
CA GLY A 52 -10.59 32.14 17.48
C GLY A 52 -11.24 31.01 18.29
N TRP A 53 -11.02 31.00 19.61
CA TRP A 53 -11.43 29.91 20.52
C TRP A 53 -12.92 29.54 20.48
N MET A 54 -13.80 30.46 20.11
CA MET A 54 -15.25 30.21 19.96
C MET A 54 -15.60 29.35 18.73
N ASP A 55 -14.79 29.41 17.66
CA ASP A 55 -15.01 28.66 16.42
C ASP A 55 -14.52 27.20 16.56
N LYS A 56 -13.50 26.99 17.39
CA LYS A 56 -12.91 25.67 17.66
C LYS A 56 -13.89 24.68 18.29
N VAL A 57 -14.81 25.16 19.14
CA VAL A 57 -15.81 24.30 19.81
C VAL A 57 -16.95 23.90 18.87
N ALA A 58 -17.34 24.79 17.93
CA ALA A 58 -18.34 24.48 16.92
C ALA A 58 -17.82 23.50 15.85
N MET A 59 -16.51 23.55 15.55
CA MET A 59 -15.85 22.67 14.56
C MET A 59 -15.24 21.40 15.16
N LEU A 60 -15.35 21.18 16.47
CA LEU A 60 -14.66 20.10 17.17
C LEU A 60 -15.03 18.71 16.62
N ALA A 61 -16.29 18.53 16.18
CA ALA A 61 -16.74 17.30 15.53
C ALA A 61 -16.00 17.01 14.21
N VAL A 62 -15.74 18.04 13.40
CA VAL A 62 -15.05 17.91 12.11
C VAL A 62 -13.56 17.62 12.33
N VAL A 63 -12.92 18.31 13.26
CA VAL A 63 -11.50 18.07 13.63
C VAL A 63 -11.30 16.63 14.11
N VAL A 64 -12.16 16.14 15.00
CA VAL A 64 -12.09 14.76 15.50
C VAL A 64 -12.28 13.75 14.35
N GLN A 65 -13.17 14.03 13.40
CA GLN A 65 -13.38 13.17 12.23
C GLN A 65 -12.13 13.08 11.34
N TYR A 66 -11.43 14.19 11.08
CA TYR A 66 -10.18 14.18 10.32
C TYR A 66 -9.06 13.42 11.05
N THR A 67 -8.91 13.59 12.37
CA THR A 67 -7.91 12.85 13.17
C THR A 67 -8.17 11.34 13.18
N VAL A 68 -9.44 10.91 13.23
CA VAL A 68 -9.78 9.48 13.15
C VAL A 68 -9.51 8.92 11.75
N ALA A 69 -9.78 9.69 10.70
CA ALA A 69 -9.53 9.29 9.32
C ALA A 69 -8.04 9.12 9.00
N GLU A 70 -7.16 9.92 9.59
CA GLU A 70 -5.71 9.75 9.46
C GLU A 70 -5.24 8.43 10.11
N LEU A 71 -5.77 8.10 11.29
CA LEU A 71 -5.40 6.88 12.04
C LEU A 71 -5.85 5.60 11.33
N PHE A 72 -7.14 5.53 10.94
CA PHE A 72 -7.53 5.16 9.58
C PHE A 72 -6.50 4.60 8.59
N ILE A 73 -6.01 5.56 7.81
CA ILE A 73 -5.14 5.41 6.66
C ILE A 73 -3.80 4.81 7.11
N LEU A 74 -3.24 5.29 8.22
CA LEU A 74 -1.97 4.78 8.74
C LEU A 74 -2.06 3.29 9.10
N ALA A 75 -3.16 2.86 9.72
CA ALA A 75 -3.41 1.45 10.00
C ALA A 75 -3.56 0.60 8.72
N ALA A 76 -4.26 1.12 7.71
CA ALA A 76 -4.43 0.43 6.43
C ALA A 76 -3.08 0.23 5.69
N PHE A 77 -2.24 1.26 5.66
CA PHE A 77 -0.89 1.17 5.10
C PHE A 77 0.02 0.20 5.88
N ALA A 78 -0.10 0.14 7.21
CA ALA A 78 0.65 -0.80 8.04
C ALA A 78 0.32 -2.26 7.71
N VAL A 79 -0.98 -2.59 7.53
CA VAL A 79 -1.42 -3.93 7.14
C VAL A 79 -0.95 -4.29 5.71
N LEU A 80 -0.97 -3.33 4.78
CA LEU A 80 -0.45 -3.51 3.43
C LEU A 80 1.06 -3.81 3.43
N ALA A 81 1.84 -3.05 4.20
CA ALA A 81 3.28 -3.26 4.34
C ALA A 81 3.60 -4.65 4.92
N LEU A 82 2.86 -5.09 5.94
CA LEU A 82 3.02 -6.42 6.53
C LEU A 82 2.73 -7.54 5.53
N THR A 83 1.65 -7.39 4.74
CA THR A 83 1.26 -8.38 3.73
C THR A 83 2.29 -8.46 2.59
N CYS A 84 2.90 -7.33 2.21
CA CYS A 84 3.99 -7.27 1.24
C CYS A 84 5.27 -7.94 1.77
N MET A 85 5.64 -7.67 3.03
CA MET A 85 6.79 -8.31 3.67
C MET A 85 6.62 -9.83 3.78
N LEU A 86 5.44 -10.28 4.20
CA LEU A 86 5.15 -11.71 4.36
C LEU A 86 5.24 -12.47 3.03
N THR A 87 4.73 -11.88 1.94
CA THR A 87 4.81 -12.49 0.60
C THR A 87 6.25 -12.57 0.07
N VAL A 88 7.10 -11.58 0.34
CA VAL A 88 8.52 -11.63 0.00
C VAL A 88 9.24 -12.72 0.80
N ILE A 89 9.00 -12.82 2.10
CA ILE A 89 9.60 -13.88 2.96
C ILE A 89 9.16 -15.27 2.50
N GLU A 90 7.87 -15.46 2.20
CA GLU A 90 7.31 -16.71 1.70
C GLU A 90 8.01 -17.14 0.40
N PHE A 91 8.24 -16.21 -0.53
CA PHE A 91 8.97 -16.47 -1.77
C PHE A 91 10.42 -16.91 -1.51
N TYR A 92 11.13 -16.24 -0.60
CA TYR A 92 12.49 -16.64 -0.24
C TYR A 92 12.51 -18.06 0.33
N LEU A 93 11.60 -18.40 1.24
CA LEU A 93 11.53 -19.71 1.88
C LEU A 93 11.24 -20.83 0.86
N VAL A 94 10.24 -20.63 -0.01
CA VAL A 94 9.89 -21.60 -1.07
C VAL A 94 11.01 -21.74 -2.10
N SER A 95 11.70 -20.65 -2.42
CA SER A 95 12.82 -20.70 -3.37
C SER A 95 14.07 -21.37 -2.83
N VAL A 96 14.34 -21.25 -1.52
CA VAL A 96 15.41 -21.99 -0.84
C VAL A 96 15.08 -23.49 -0.81
N LEU A 97 13.83 -23.86 -0.52
CA LEU A 97 13.38 -25.25 -0.59
C LEU A 97 13.52 -25.80 -2.02
N GLY A 98 13.11 -25.03 -3.03
CA GLY A 98 13.30 -25.39 -4.44
C GLY A 98 14.76 -25.62 -4.80
N LEU A 99 15.68 -24.79 -4.31
CA LEU A 99 17.11 -24.94 -4.54
C LEU A 99 17.69 -26.21 -3.90
N ILE A 100 17.28 -26.52 -2.67
CA ILE A 100 17.71 -27.73 -1.96
C ILE A 100 17.19 -28.99 -2.66
N LEU A 101 16.06 -28.92 -3.37
CA LEU A 101 15.47 -30.04 -4.11
C LEU A 101 16.07 -30.30 -5.49
N VAL A 102 16.92 -29.41 -6.01
CA VAL A 102 17.64 -29.57 -7.29
C VAL A 102 18.46 -30.87 -7.41
N PRO A 103 19.30 -31.27 -6.44
CA PRO A 103 20.07 -32.53 -6.52
C PRO A 103 19.18 -33.79 -6.62
N TRP A 104 17.94 -33.74 -6.11
CA TRP A 104 16.99 -34.86 -6.18
C TRP A 104 16.18 -34.90 -7.48
N GLY A 105 16.38 -33.95 -8.39
CA GLY A 105 15.74 -33.91 -9.72
C GLY A 105 16.32 -34.89 -10.75
N ILE A 106 17.54 -35.39 -10.54
CA ILE A 106 18.26 -36.24 -11.50
C ILE A 106 17.89 -37.73 -11.39
N SER A 107 17.33 -38.16 -10.26
CA SER A 107 16.91 -39.55 -10.05
C SER A 107 15.43 -39.76 -10.41
N ASN A 108 15.13 -40.73 -11.28
CA ASN A 108 13.76 -41.07 -11.72
C ASN A 108 12.79 -41.42 -10.58
N HIS A 109 13.27 -41.73 -9.37
CA HIS A 109 12.42 -42.04 -8.21
C HIS A 109 12.12 -40.83 -7.32
N THR A 110 12.92 -39.76 -7.38
CA THR A 110 12.75 -38.53 -6.57
C THR A 110 12.48 -37.27 -7.40
N ALA A 111 12.56 -37.36 -8.73
CA ALA A 111 12.34 -36.25 -9.66
C ALA A 111 10.98 -35.57 -9.49
N PHE A 112 9.95 -36.32 -9.08
CA PHE A 112 8.60 -35.79 -8.80
C PHE A 112 8.60 -34.72 -7.69
N LEU A 113 9.49 -34.84 -6.71
CA LEU A 113 9.61 -33.88 -5.61
C LEU A 113 10.25 -32.57 -6.08
N ALA A 114 11.24 -32.66 -6.97
CA ALA A 114 11.89 -31.49 -7.57
C ALA A 114 10.95 -30.75 -8.53
N GLU A 115 10.16 -31.47 -9.34
CA GLU A 115 9.17 -30.89 -10.25
C GLU A 115 8.10 -30.09 -9.49
N LYS A 116 7.56 -30.65 -8.40
CA LYS A 116 6.60 -29.94 -7.53
C LYS A 116 7.20 -28.71 -6.86
N ALA A 117 8.46 -28.78 -6.44
CA ALA A 117 9.13 -27.65 -5.80
C ALA A 117 9.37 -26.50 -6.79
N ILE A 118 9.79 -26.81 -8.02
CA ILE A 118 9.96 -25.81 -9.08
C ILE A 118 8.61 -25.17 -9.43
N GLY A 119 7.54 -25.97 -9.54
CA GLY A 119 6.19 -25.46 -9.76
C GLY A 119 5.73 -24.52 -8.64
N ALA A 120 6.04 -24.83 -7.38
CA ALA A 120 5.73 -23.96 -6.23
C ALA A 120 6.49 -22.62 -6.28
N VAL A 121 7.76 -22.63 -6.68
CA VAL A 121 8.56 -21.40 -6.85
C VAL A 121 7.97 -20.50 -7.93
N ILE A 122 7.58 -21.07 -9.07
CA ILE A 122 6.98 -20.30 -10.17
C ILE A 122 5.64 -19.71 -9.74
N ALA A 123 4.78 -20.50 -9.07
CA ALA A 123 3.49 -20.02 -8.56
C ALA A 123 3.64 -18.85 -7.57
N GLN A 124 4.63 -18.92 -6.67
CA GLN A 124 4.93 -17.81 -5.75
C GLN A 124 5.49 -16.58 -6.48
N GLY A 125 6.26 -16.78 -7.56
CA GLY A 125 6.71 -15.70 -8.44
C GLY A 125 5.53 -14.94 -9.07
N VAL A 126 4.49 -15.65 -9.53
CA VAL A 126 3.28 -15.03 -10.07
C VAL A 126 2.52 -14.23 -9.01
N LYS A 127 2.46 -14.73 -7.77
CA LYS A 127 1.87 -14.01 -6.63
C LYS A 127 2.55 -12.66 -6.39
N LEU A 128 3.89 -12.62 -6.47
CA LEU A 128 4.66 -11.37 -6.38
C LEU A 128 4.41 -10.43 -7.56
N MET A 129 4.26 -10.97 -8.77
CA MET A 129 3.91 -10.17 -9.96
C MET A 129 2.56 -9.46 -9.76
N VAL A 130 1.54 -10.19 -9.31
CA VAL A 130 0.20 -9.63 -9.08
C VAL A 130 0.22 -8.59 -7.95
N LEU A 131 0.93 -8.86 -6.85
CA LEU A 131 1.10 -7.90 -5.75
C LEU A 131 1.75 -6.60 -6.24
N SER A 132 2.79 -6.71 -7.07
CA SER A 132 3.50 -5.55 -7.63
C SER A 132 2.63 -4.70 -8.56
N PHE A 133 1.75 -5.36 -9.33
CA PHE A 133 0.78 -4.70 -10.17
C PHE A 133 -0.27 -3.94 -9.35
N ILE A 134 -0.84 -4.57 -8.32
CA ILE A 134 -1.84 -3.94 -7.44
C ILE A 134 -1.25 -2.69 -6.77
N MET A 135 -0.01 -2.76 -6.30
CA MET A 135 0.67 -1.60 -5.69
C MET A 135 0.91 -0.45 -6.69
N ALA A 136 1.23 -0.76 -7.96
CA ALA A 136 1.40 0.26 -8.98
C ALA A 136 0.08 0.97 -9.34
N VAL A 137 -1.02 0.20 -9.45
CA VAL A 137 -2.36 0.76 -9.68
C VAL A 137 -2.83 1.58 -8.47
N TYR A 138 -2.51 1.16 -7.26
CA TYR A 138 -2.85 1.92 -6.06
C TYR A 138 -2.27 3.34 -6.07
N GLY A 139 -1.00 3.50 -6.49
CA GLY A 139 -0.36 4.81 -6.58
C GLY A 139 -1.04 5.76 -7.58
N THR A 140 -1.49 5.25 -8.73
CA THR A 140 -2.16 6.06 -9.75
C THR A 140 -3.59 6.44 -9.34
N VAL A 141 -4.30 5.53 -8.68
CA VAL A 141 -5.63 5.80 -8.11
C VAL A 141 -5.56 6.86 -7.01
N MET A 142 -4.57 6.78 -6.11
CA MET A 142 -4.38 7.80 -5.07
C MET A 142 -4.05 9.18 -5.62
N ALA A 143 -3.31 9.27 -6.73
CA ALA A 143 -3.04 10.54 -7.41
C ALA A 143 -4.31 11.20 -8.00
N THR A 144 -5.40 10.44 -8.17
CA THR A 144 -6.66 10.95 -8.71
C THR A 144 -7.58 11.51 -7.62
N PHE A 145 -7.34 11.16 -6.34
CA PHE A 145 -8.10 11.70 -5.22
C PHE A 145 -7.58 13.09 -4.83
N THR A 146 -8.15 14.13 -5.43
CA THR A 146 -7.94 15.51 -4.97
C THR A 146 -8.86 15.77 -3.79
N VAL A 147 -8.32 16.18 -2.64
CA VAL A 147 -9.15 16.66 -1.53
C VAL A 147 -9.86 17.94 -1.99
N PRO A 148 -11.20 18.05 -1.88
CA PRO A 148 -11.91 19.27 -2.23
C PRO A 148 -11.29 20.47 -1.49
N PRO A 149 -11.10 21.63 -2.16
CA PRO A 149 -10.62 22.83 -1.50
C PRO A 149 -11.54 23.15 -0.32
N ALA A 150 -10.92 23.48 0.82
CA ALA A 150 -11.61 23.74 2.08
C ALA A 150 -12.82 24.65 1.84
N PRO A 151 -14.03 24.25 2.28
CA PRO A 151 -15.19 25.10 2.12
C PRO A 151 -14.95 26.35 2.95
N GLU A 152 -15.17 27.53 2.35
CA GLU A 152 -15.19 28.78 3.09
C GLU A 152 -16.11 28.60 4.30
N ILE A 153 -15.57 28.90 5.47
CA ILE A 153 -16.14 28.58 6.79
C ILE A 153 -17.63 29.01 6.88
N LEU A 154 -18.00 30.09 6.20
CA LEU A 154 -19.37 30.61 6.14
C LEU A 154 -20.35 29.67 5.40
N VAL A 155 -19.92 28.99 4.34
CA VAL A 155 -20.78 28.14 3.49
C VAL A 155 -21.09 26.81 4.16
N THR A 156 -20.16 26.23 4.93
CA THR A 156 -20.40 25.04 5.75
C THR A 156 -21.33 25.33 6.94
N TYR A 157 -21.20 26.49 7.59
CA TYR A 157 -22.17 26.92 8.59
C TYR A 157 -23.56 27.14 8.00
N LEU A 158 -23.67 27.79 6.84
CA LEU A 158 -24.96 27.99 6.16
C LEU A 158 -25.57 26.67 5.66
N ALA A 159 -24.78 25.74 5.13
CA ALA A 159 -25.25 24.44 4.67
C ALA A 159 -25.71 23.53 5.84
N ALA A 160 -25.00 23.57 6.97
CA ALA A 160 -25.39 22.83 8.18
C ALA A 160 -26.66 23.39 8.82
N VAL A 161 -26.84 24.71 8.81
CA VAL A 161 -28.08 25.37 9.30
C VAL A 161 -29.25 25.15 8.34
N SER A 162 -29.03 25.20 7.01
CA SER A 162 -30.09 24.94 6.02
C SER A 162 -30.50 23.48 5.90
N ALA A 163 -29.66 22.53 6.34
CA ALA A 163 -29.99 21.11 6.40
C ALA A 163 -30.76 20.73 7.69
N GLY A 164 -30.84 21.64 8.66
CA GLY A 164 -31.53 21.47 9.93
C GLY A 164 -32.87 22.22 10.05
N VAL A 165 -33.36 22.86 8.98
CA VAL A 165 -34.67 23.55 8.88
C VAL A 165 -35.53 22.90 7.81
#